data_AF-A0A947PXC8-F1
#
_entry.id   AF-A0A947PXC8-F1
#
_cell.length_a   1.000
_cell.length_b   1.000
_cell.length_c   1.000
_cell.angle_alpha   90.00
_cell.angle_beta   90.00
_cell.angle_gamma   90.00
#
_symmetry.space_group_name_H-M   'P 1'
#
loop_
_entity.id
_entity.type
_entity.pdbx_description
1 polymer ?
#
loop_
_entity_poly.entity_id
_entity_poly.type
_entity_poly.pdbx_seq_one_letter_code
_entity_poly.pdbx_strand_id
1 'polypeptide(L)'
;MRMALILAAVMVMAGTAQAGSGAAPAETPKDPVLKELRSAENPHIKIIEEKARGLVTPLSQPQMQDLYKLREGYGLIRSVEIVQRDIGQAVKFCGEDNPDLKKAMDERYKSWNEHVDPVLKERMSVLQAAVDAQTFASPAKIRDYFKALDNAAAYAESKFDKRIVTTPDACKSLRESMDDSEKDVADIMKDLKVPDFTAKAEPVPKAQ
;
A
#
# COMPACT_ATOMS: atom_id res chain seq x y z
N MET A 1 -21.10 -9.68 17.98
CA MET A 1 -21.05 -8.21 17.80
C MET A 1 -19.79 -7.94 16.97
N ARG A 2 -19.94 -7.67 15.66
CA ARG A 2 -18.81 -7.52 14.73
C ARG A 2 -18.33 -6.07 14.78
N MET A 3 -17.25 -5.78 15.52
CA MET A 3 -16.59 -4.47 15.49
C MET A 3 -15.58 -4.46 14.35
N ALA A 4 -15.82 -3.59 13.38
CA ALA A 4 -15.00 -3.40 12.21
C ALA A 4 -13.67 -2.72 12.61
N LEU A 5 -12.56 -3.40 12.38
CA LEU A 5 -11.25 -2.78 12.20
C LEU A 5 -11.33 -1.91 10.95
N ILE A 6 -11.49 -0.60 11.14
CA ILE A 6 -11.38 0.39 10.07
C ILE A 6 -9.87 0.56 9.81
N LEU A 7 -9.28 -0.36 9.07
CA LEU A 7 -8.12 -0.03 8.25
C LEU A 7 -8.63 0.87 7.13
N ALA A 8 -8.35 2.16 7.24
CA ALA A 8 -8.60 3.11 6.17
C ALA A 8 -7.64 2.81 5.01
N ALA A 9 -8.01 1.84 4.18
CA ALA A 9 -7.48 1.71 2.83
C ALA A 9 -7.91 2.96 2.07
N VAL A 10 -6.99 3.91 1.90
CA VAL A 10 -7.17 5.05 1.01
C VAL A 10 -7.11 4.53 -0.43
N MET A 11 -8.21 3.92 -0.89
CA MET A 11 -8.45 3.68 -2.30
C MET A 11 -8.85 5.02 -2.93
N VAL A 12 -7.89 5.67 -3.58
CA VAL A 12 -8.21 6.71 -4.58
C VAL A 12 -8.72 5.99 -5.83
N MET A 13 -10.01 5.67 -5.86
CA MET A 13 -10.68 5.24 -7.10
C MET A 13 -11.20 6.47 -7.83
N ALA A 14 -10.54 6.79 -8.95
CA ALA A 14 -11.15 7.57 -10.01
C ALA A 14 -12.36 6.79 -10.55
N GLY A 15 -13.49 7.49 -10.68
CA GLY A 15 -14.80 6.88 -10.81
C GLY A 15 -15.05 6.11 -12.10
N THR A 16 -15.90 5.10 -11.98
CA THR A 16 -16.90 4.77 -12.97
C THR A 16 -18.23 4.52 -12.24
N ALA A 17 -19.23 5.31 -12.59
CA ALA A 17 -20.59 5.10 -12.14
C ALA A 17 -21.16 3.87 -12.86
N GLN A 18 -21.60 2.87 -12.11
CA GLN A 18 -22.54 1.88 -12.59
C GLN A 18 -23.75 1.86 -11.66
N ALA A 19 -24.87 2.28 -12.24
CA ALA A 19 -26.20 2.20 -11.66
C ALA A 19 -26.66 0.73 -11.63
N GLY A 20 -27.20 0.28 -10.50
CA GLY A 20 -27.92 -0.98 -10.42
C GLY A 20 -28.09 -1.52 -9.01
N SER A 21 -29.35 -1.56 -8.56
CA SER A 21 -29.89 -2.35 -7.44
C SER A 21 -29.79 -1.77 -6.01
N GLY A 22 -30.83 -1.00 -5.63
CA GLY A 22 -31.81 -1.51 -4.66
C GLY A 22 -31.46 -1.65 -3.17
N ALA A 23 -30.29 -1.20 -2.71
CA ALA A 23 -30.03 -1.06 -1.27
C ALA A 23 -30.19 0.42 -0.88
N ALA A 24 -30.97 0.71 0.16
CA ALA A 24 -31.02 2.03 0.77
C ALA A 24 -29.58 2.50 1.05
N PRO A 25 -29.20 3.73 0.67
CA PRO A 25 -27.84 4.20 0.87
C PRO A 25 -27.54 4.12 2.36
N ALA A 26 -26.54 3.32 2.73
CA ALA A 26 -25.97 3.37 4.06
C ALA A 26 -25.61 4.84 4.33
N GLU A 27 -26.27 5.46 5.30
CA GLU A 27 -25.98 6.84 5.68
C GLU A 27 -24.48 6.90 5.97
N THR A 28 -23.79 7.70 5.17
CA THR A 28 -22.36 7.95 5.33
C THR A 28 -22.17 8.47 6.75
N PRO A 29 -21.31 7.87 7.59
CA PRO A 29 -21.04 8.40 8.90
C PRO A 29 -20.70 9.89 8.78
N LYS A 30 -21.50 10.74 9.41
CA LYS A 30 -21.35 12.21 9.42
C LYS A 30 -20.18 12.59 10.33
N ASP A 31 -19.02 11.98 10.12
CA ASP A 31 -17.82 12.31 10.84
C ASP A 31 -17.25 13.62 10.26
N PRO A 32 -17.29 14.73 11.03
CA PRO A 32 -16.76 16.02 10.58
C PRO A 32 -15.28 15.92 10.16
N VAL A 33 -14.51 14.98 10.72
CA VAL A 33 -13.11 14.71 10.34
C VAL A 33 -13.05 14.18 8.91
N LEU A 34 -13.94 13.28 8.51
CA LEU A 34 -13.99 12.72 7.16
C LEU A 34 -14.39 13.78 6.11
N LYS A 35 -15.22 14.75 6.50
CA LYS A 35 -15.60 15.88 5.63
C LYS A 35 -14.45 16.86 5.46
N GLU A 36 -13.75 17.18 6.55
CA GLU A 36 -12.59 18.08 6.54
C GLU A 36 -11.41 17.49 5.73
N LEU A 37 -11.17 16.18 5.87
CA LEU A 37 -10.18 15.43 5.08
C LEU A 37 -10.50 15.41 3.58
N ARG A 38 -11.78 15.27 3.21
CA ARG A 38 -12.21 15.34 1.80
C ARG A 38 -12.05 16.75 1.20
N SER A 39 -12.07 17.79 2.05
CA SER A 39 -11.85 19.17 1.63
C SER A 39 -10.40 19.64 1.73
N ALA A 40 -9.54 18.94 2.48
CA ALA A 40 -8.13 19.29 2.62
C ALA A 40 -7.37 18.88 1.35
N GLU A 41 -6.99 19.87 0.53
CA GLU A 41 -6.15 19.65 -0.64
C GLU A 41 -4.78 19.11 -0.19
N ASN A 42 -4.38 17.94 -0.70
CA ASN A 42 -3.05 17.40 -0.46
C ASN A 42 -2.07 18.13 -1.40
N PRO A 43 -1.13 18.93 -0.87
CA PRO A 43 -0.26 19.79 -1.69
C PRO A 43 0.66 18.99 -2.62
N HIS A 44 0.83 17.69 -2.37
CA HIS A 44 1.68 16.83 -3.18
C HIS A 44 0.96 16.26 -4.42
N ILE A 45 -0.36 16.39 -4.54
CA ILE A 45 -1.10 15.87 -5.70
C ILE A 45 -0.65 16.53 -7.01
N LYS A 46 -0.50 17.86 -7.02
CA LYS A 46 0.00 18.58 -8.21
C LYS A 46 1.41 18.12 -8.61
N ILE A 47 2.28 17.86 -7.63
CA ILE A 47 3.64 17.35 -7.87
C ILE A 47 3.59 15.93 -8.49
N ILE A 48 2.69 15.06 -8.00
CA ILE A 48 2.47 13.74 -8.57
C ILE A 48 1.99 13.85 -10.01
N GLU A 49 0.99 14.69 -10.28
CA GLU A 49 0.44 14.91 -11.62
C GLU A 49 1.47 15.44 -12.61
N GLU A 50 2.30 16.40 -12.20
CA GLU A 50 3.39 16.95 -13.02
C GLU A 50 4.44 15.88 -13.35
N LYS A 51 4.87 15.10 -12.36
CA LYS A 51 5.84 14.01 -12.55
C LYS A 51 5.26 12.88 -13.40
N ALA A 52 4.01 12.49 -13.16
CA ALA A 52 3.31 11.50 -13.95
C ALA A 52 3.21 11.95 -15.41
N ARG A 53 2.78 13.21 -15.66
CA ARG A 53 2.71 13.78 -17.02
C ARG A 53 4.06 13.75 -17.72
N GLY A 54 5.11 14.21 -17.03
CA GLY A 54 6.48 14.19 -17.58
C GLY A 54 7.01 12.78 -17.87
N LEU A 55 6.49 11.76 -17.19
CA LEU A 55 6.78 10.35 -17.47
C LEU A 55 5.93 9.80 -18.61
N VAL A 56 4.63 10.09 -18.68
CA VAL A 56 3.70 9.43 -19.64
C VAL A 56 3.68 10.06 -21.03
N THR A 57 3.87 11.37 -21.16
CA THR A 57 3.79 12.08 -22.45
C THR A 57 4.66 11.49 -23.56
N PRO A 58 5.92 11.07 -23.32
CA PRO A 58 6.76 10.49 -24.36
C PRO A 58 6.53 8.99 -24.60
N LEU A 59 5.65 8.32 -23.84
CA LEU A 59 5.53 6.87 -23.85
C LEU A 59 4.52 6.36 -24.88
N SER A 60 4.85 5.23 -25.50
CA SER A 60 3.88 4.41 -26.22
C SER A 60 2.90 3.71 -25.26
N GLN A 61 1.78 3.21 -25.79
CA GLN A 61 0.78 2.49 -25.00
C GLN A 61 1.36 1.31 -24.18
N PRO A 62 2.22 0.44 -24.75
CA PRO A 62 2.84 -0.64 -23.96
C PRO A 62 3.74 -0.11 -22.84
N GLN A 63 4.54 0.92 -23.10
CA GLN A 63 5.41 1.53 -22.09
C GLN A 63 4.62 2.18 -20.97
N MET A 64 3.46 2.78 -21.27
CA MET A 64 2.54 3.29 -20.23
C MET A 64 1.97 2.16 -19.37
N GLN A 65 1.62 1.02 -19.95
CA GLN A 65 1.18 -0.14 -19.17
C GLN A 65 2.28 -0.68 -18.26
N ASP A 66 3.52 -0.67 -18.74
CA ASP A 66 4.66 -1.12 -17.94
C ASP A 66 5.00 -0.14 -16.81
N LEU A 67 4.94 1.18 -17.06
CA LEU A 67 5.03 2.19 -16.01
C LEU A 67 3.90 2.04 -14.98
N TYR A 68 2.68 1.73 -15.42
CA TYR A 68 1.54 1.47 -14.53
C TYR A 68 1.82 0.27 -13.61
N LYS A 69 2.31 -0.85 -14.14
CA LYS A 69 2.66 -2.03 -13.34
C LYS A 69 3.76 -1.73 -12.32
N LEU A 70 4.77 -0.94 -12.70
CA LEU A 70 5.81 -0.49 -11.75
C LEU A 70 5.21 0.36 -10.62
N ARG A 71 4.30 1.29 -10.94
CA ARG A 71 3.59 2.12 -9.94
C ARG A 71 2.74 1.27 -9.01
N GLU A 72 1.95 0.34 -9.55
CA GLU A 72 1.10 -0.57 -8.76
C GLU A 72 1.95 -1.42 -7.81
N GLY A 73 3.05 -1.99 -8.32
CA GLY A 73 3.96 -2.77 -7.50
C GLY A 73 4.60 -1.96 -6.38
N TYR A 74 5.03 -0.72 -6.67
CA TYR A 74 5.53 0.18 -5.63
C TYR A 74 4.47 0.48 -4.57
N GLY A 75 3.26 0.86 -5.00
CA GLY A 75 2.16 1.21 -4.11
C GLY A 75 1.72 0.06 -3.21
N LEU A 76 1.72 -1.17 -3.75
CA LEU A 76 1.37 -2.37 -2.99
C LEU A 76 2.42 -2.68 -1.92
N ILE A 77 3.72 -2.67 -2.28
CA ILE A 77 4.81 -2.86 -1.31
C ILE A 77 4.73 -1.80 -0.22
N ARG A 78 4.55 -0.54 -0.59
CA ARG A 78 4.46 0.57 0.37
C ARG A 78 3.27 0.43 1.32
N SER A 79 2.14 -0.06 0.82
CA SER A 79 0.95 -0.30 1.65
C SER A 79 1.22 -1.36 2.72
N VAL A 80 1.95 -2.43 2.38
CA VAL A 80 2.32 -3.45 3.36
C VAL A 80 3.31 -2.90 4.40
N GLU A 81 4.30 -2.10 3.99
CA GLU A 81 5.22 -1.43 4.94
C GLU A 81 4.47 -0.54 5.93
N ILE A 82 3.42 0.16 5.48
CA ILE A 82 2.55 0.98 6.34
C ILE A 82 1.80 0.09 7.35
N VAL A 83 1.22 -1.02 6.90
CA VAL A 83 0.54 -1.99 7.77
C VAL A 83 1.49 -2.55 8.81
N GLN A 84 2.69 -2.98 8.39
CA GLN A 84 3.72 -3.49 9.29
C GLN A 84 4.11 -2.48 10.37
N ARG A 85 4.31 -1.20 9.98
CA ARG A 85 4.61 -0.11 10.92
C ARG A 85 3.47 0.09 11.91
N ASP A 86 2.23 0.14 11.43
CA ASP A 86 1.06 0.41 12.24
C ASP A 86 0.77 -0.75 13.23
N ILE A 87 0.95 -2.01 12.79
CA ILE A 87 0.93 -3.18 13.68
C ILE A 87 2.01 -3.06 14.75
N GLY A 88 3.25 -2.70 14.38
CA GLY A 88 4.34 -2.54 15.35
C GLY A 88 4.06 -1.47 16.41
N GLN A 89 3.47 -0.34 16.01
CA GLN A 89 2.99 0.67 16.95
C GLN A 89 1.90 0.13 17.88
N ALA A 90 0.93 -0.60 17.32
CA ALA A 90 -0.16 -1.17 18.11
C ALA A 90 0.33 -2.25 19.10
N VAL A 91 1.27 -3.11 18.69
CA VAL A 91 1.95 -4.08 19.55
C VAL A 91 2.67 -3.38 20.70
N LYS A 92 3.40 -2.30 20.41
CA LYS A 92 4.09 -1.50 21.42
C LYS A 92 3.11 -0.95 22.46
N PHE A 93 2.06 -0.25 22.03
CA PHE A 93 1.09 0.34 22.95
C PHE A 93 0.29 -0.73 23.72
N CYS A 94 -0.08 -1.83 23.08
CA CYS A 94 -0.70 -2.96 23.76
C CYS A 94 0.18 -3.53 24.87
N GLY A 95 1.48 -3.66 24.65
CA GLY A 95 2.42 -4.14 25.66
C GLY A 95 2.73 -3.12 26.78
N GLU A 96 2.63 -1.82 26.49
CA GLU A 96 2.76 -0.75 27.50
C GLU A 96 1.54 -0.73 28.44
N ASP A 97 0.33 -0.83 27.88
CA ASP A 97 -0.92 -0.75 28.64
C ASP A 97 -1.37 -2.10 29.25
N ASN A 98 -0.88 -3.23 28.71
CA ASN A 98 -1.20 -4.59 29.18
C ASN A 98 0.10 -5.40 29.35
N PRO A 99 0.84 -5.20 30.46
CA PRO A 99 2.16 -5.83 30.65
C PRO A 99 2.14 -7.36 30.63
N ASP A 100 1.01 -7.97 30.97
CA ASP A 100 0.78 -9.42 30.92
C ASP A 100 0.74 -9.96 29.48
N LEU A 101 0.29 -9.14 28.52
CA LEU A 101 0.25 -9.50 27.10
C LEU A 101 1.54 -9.18 26.36
N LYS A 102 2.39 -8.29 26.90
CA LYS A 102 3.57 -7.74 26.23
C LYS A 102 4.44 -8.80 25.57
N LYS A 103 4.86 -9.81 26.32
CA LYS A 103 5.76 -10.85 25.80
C LYS A 103 5.14 -11.58 24.60
N ALA A 104 3.87 -11.99 24.71
CA ALA A 104 3.19 -12.70 23.64
C ALA A 104 2.97 -11.81 22.39
N MET A 105 2.72 -10.52 22.58
CA MET A 105 2.60 -9.54 21.49
C MET A 105 3.94 -9.34 20.76
N ASP A 106 5.01 -9.11 21.52
CA ASP A 106 6.36 -8.90 20.97
C ASP A 106 6.86 -10.14 20.21
N GLU A 107 6.68 -11.34 20.79
CA GLU A 107 7.06 -12.60 20.16
C GLU A 107 6.26 -12.84 18.87
N ARG A 108 4.95 -12.59 18.90
CA ARG A 108 4.11 -12.78 17.71
C ARG A 108 4.47 -11.80 16.60
N TYR A 109 4.67 -10.52 16.93
CA TYR A 109 5.07 -9.50 15.94
C TYR A 109 6.44 -9.80 15.35
N LYS A 110 7.39 -10.27 16.17
CA LYS A 110 8.69 -10.73 15.69
C LYS A 110 8.54 -11.87 14.69
N SER A 111 7.78 -12.91 15.02
CA SER A 111 7.50 -14.04 14.11
C SER A 111 6.84 -13.57 12.82
N TRP A 112 5.91 -12.61 12.90
CA TRP A 112 5.24 -12.04 11.74
C TRP A 112 6.24 -11.38 10.78
N ASN A 113 7.14 -10.54 11.32
CA ASN A 113 8.17 -9.87 10.55
C ASN A 113 9.16 -10.85 9.92
N GLU A 114 9.55 -11.92 10.65
CA GLU A 114 10.45 -12.94 10.11
C GLU A 114 9.90 -13.63 8.84
N HIS A 115 8.57 -13.68 8.67
CA HIS A 115 7.94 -14.23 7.47
C HIS A 115 7.69 -13.17 6.38
N VAL A 116 7.33 -11.95 6.77
CA VAL A 116 6.93 -10.89 5.83
C VAL A 116 8.13 -10.11 5.28
N ASP A 117 9.13 -9.79 6.11
CA ASP A 117 10.30 -8.99 5.73
C ASP A 117 11.09 -9.59 4.56
N PRO A 118 11.39 -10.90 4.53
CA PRO A 118 12.14 -11.47 3.43
C PRO A 118 11.43 -11.28 2.09
N VAL A 119 10.11 -11.47 2.08
CA VAL A 119 9.29 -11.34 0.87
C VAL A 119 9.19 -9.88 0.43
N LEU A 120 9.00 -8.94 1.36
CA LEU A 120 9.00 -7.51 1.04
C LEU A 120 10.34 -7.05 0.46
N LYS A 121 11.45 -7.45 1.09
CA LYS A 121 12.79 -7.09 0.64
C LYS A 121 13.08 -7.67 -0.75
N GLU A 122 12.72 -8.93 -0.98
CA GLU A 122 12.84 -9.58 -2.28
C GLU A 122 12.04 -8.80 -3.35
N ARG A 123 10.76 -8.51 -3.09
CA ARG A 123 9.89 -7.84 -4.06
C ARG A 123 10.30 -6.40 -4.33
N MET A 124 10.77 -5.68 -3.32
CA MET A 124 11.36 -4.36 -3.52
C MET A 124 12.63 -4.44 -4.37
N SER A 125 13.48 -5.45 -4.16
CA SER A 125 14.67 -5.67 -4.99
C SER A 125 14.31 -5.97 -6.45
N VAL A 126 13.30 -6.82 -6.69
CA VAL A 126 12.80 -7.11 -8.04
C VAL A 126 12.25 -5.85 -8.70
N LEU A 127 11.45 -5.07 -7.97
CA LEU A 127 10.92 -3.79 -8.48
C LEU A 127 12.04 -2.82 -8.84
N GLN A 128 13.05 -2.66 -7.98
CA GLN A 128 14.19 -1.77 -8.26
C GLN A 128 14.99 -2.22 -9.47
N ALA A 129 15.23 -3.53 -9.61
CA ALA A 129 15.88 -4.09 -10.79
C ALA A 129 15.06 -3.81 -12.07
N ALA A 130 13.74 -3.94 -12.02
CA ALA A 130 12.87 -3.60 -13.16
C ALA A 130 12.90 -2.09 -13.50
N VAL A 131 12.94 -1.22 -12.49
CA VAL A 131 13.11 0.24 -12.67
C VAL A 131 14.44 0.57 -13.33
N ASP A 132 15.51 -0.16 -13.02
CA ASP A 132 16.83 0.03 -13.61
C ASP A 132 16.97 -0.58 -15.01
N ALA A 133 16.28 -1.69 -15.28
CA ALA A 133 16.35 -2.41 -16.55
C ALA A 133 15.46 -1.82 -17.64
N GLN A 134 14.35 -1.16 -17.29
CA GLN A 134 13.49 -0.52 -18.29
C GLN A 134 14.25 0.61 -19.03
N THR A 135 13.87 0.85 -20.28
CA THR A 135 14.58 1.78 -21.19
C THR A 135 13.75 3.00 -21.58
N PHE A 136 12.50 3.10 -21.13
CA PHE A 136 11.56 4.12 -21.58
C PHE A 136 11.64 5.42 -20.78
N ALA A 137 12.22 5.39 -19.58
CA ALA A 137 12.51 6.56 -18.77
C ALA A 137 13.84 6.38 -18.02
N SER A 138 14.47 7.47 -17.59
CA SER A 138 15.62 7.36 -16.69
C SER A 138 15.16 6.80 -15.33
N PRO A 139 15.87 5.84 -14.70
CA PRO A 139 15.49 5.28 -13.41
C PRO A 139 15.28 6.34 -12.31
N ALA A 140 16.09 7.41 -12.31
CA ALA A 140 15.95 8.53 -11.39
C ALA A 140 14.57 9.22 -11.47
N LYS A 141 14.00 9.40 -12.67
CA LYS A 141 12.66 10.01 -12.83
C LYS A 141 11.56 9.13 -12.27
N ILE A 142 11.65 7.81 -12.42
CA ILE A 142 10.67 6.87 -11.85
C ILE A 142 10.76 6.90 -10.32
N ARG A 143 11.98 6.85 -9.76
CA ARG A 143 12.20 6.96 -8.31
C ARG A 143 11.71 8.28 -7.74
N ASP A 144 11.93 9.38 -8.46
CA ASP A 144 11.42 10.70 -8.07
C ASP A 144 9.88 10.76 -8.09
N TYR A 145 9.25 10.05 -9.02
CA TYR A 145 7.79 9.90 -9.05
C TYR A 145 7.29 9.07 -7.86
N PHE A 146 7.94 7.95 -7.55
CA PHE A 146 7.64 7.13 -6.37
C PHE A 146 7.78 7.92 -5.07
N LYS A 147 8.85 8.70 -4.92
CA LYS A 147 9.04 9.59 -3.76
C LYS A 147 7.92 10.63 -3.61
N ALA A 148 7.36 11.13 -4.72
CA ALA A 148 6.23 12.04 -4.65
C ALA A 148 4.95 11.35 -4.14
N LEU A 149 4.74 10.08 -4.50
CA LEU A 149 3.67 9.24 -3.95
C LEU A 149 3.85 9.07 -2.44
N ASP A 150 5.07 8.79 -1.96
CA ASP A 150 5.34 8.65 -0.53
C ASP A 150 5.07 9.95 0.24
N ASN A 151 5.47 11.09 -0.30
CA ASN A 151 5.21 12.38 0.34
C ASN A 151 3.71 12.67 0.46
N ALA A 152 2.94 12.34 -0.59
CA ALA A 152 1.49 12.49 -0.55
C ALA A 152 0.85 11.54 0.47
N ALA A 153 1.32 10.28 0.54
CA ALA A 153 0.85 9.32 1.52
C ALA A 153 1.19 9.76 2.94
N ALA A 154 2.43 10.17 3.21
CA ALA A 154 2.86 10.68 4.51
C ALA A 154 2.07 11.93 4.95
N TYR A 155 1.81 12.86 4.01
CA TYR A 155 0.95 14.00 4.29
C TYR A 155 -0.47 13.56 4.66
N ALA A 156 -1.06 12.65 3.88
CA ALA A 156 -2.40 12.14 4.18
C ALA A 156 -2.43 11.47 5.56
N GLU A 157 -1.48 10.60 5.86
CA GLU A 157 -1.33 9.95 7.17
C GLU A 157 -1.23 10.95 8.32
N SER A 158 -0.48 12.04 8.14
CA SER A 158 -0.30 13.08 9.17
C SER A 158 -1.59 13.83 9.55
N LYS A 159 -2.63 13.72 8.73
CA LYS A 159 -3.94 14.33 9.01
C LYS A 159 -4.84 13.45 9.88
N PHE A 160 -4.44 12.20 10.14
CA PHE A 160 -5.20 11.30 10.99
C PHE A 160 -4.62 11.28 12.41
N ASP A 161 -5.48 11.57 13.39
CA ASP A 161 -5.20 11.23 14.79
C ASP A 161 -5.42 9.72 14.98
N LYS A 162 -4.35 8.94 14.85
CA LYS A 162 -4.41 7.48 15.01
C LYS A 162 -4.52 7.12 16.49
N ARG A 163 -5.76 6.91 16.95
CA ARG A 163 -6.04 6.39 18.29
C ARG A 163 -6.00 4.87 18.28
N ILE A 164 -4.93 4.31 18.86
CA ILE A 164 -4.77 2.87 18.99
C ILE A 164 -5.58 2.41 20.20
N VAL A 165 -6.47 1.44 19.98
CA VAL A 165 -7.28 0.85 21.05
C VAL A 165 -6.44 -0.22 21.74
N THR A 166 -6.17 -0.04 23.02
CA THR A 166 -5.28 -0.88 23.83
C THR A 166 -6.02 -1.68 24.90
N THR A 167 -7.32 -1.90 24.75
CA THR A 167 -8.04 -2.78 25.67
C THR A 167 -7.50 -4.21 25.56
N PRO A 168 -7.51 -5.02 26.64
CA PRO A 168 -7.00 -6.39 26.61
C PRO A 168 -7.58 -7.23 25.46
N ASP A 169 -8.89 -7.10 25.19
CA ASP A 169 -9.56 -7.84 24.13
C ASP A 169 -9.15 -7.35 22.73
N ALA A 170 -8.97 -6.03 22.53
CA ALA A 170 -8.47 -5.49 21.27
C ALA A 170 -7.03 -5.95 21.00
N CYS A 171 -6.18 -6.00 22.03
CA CYS A 171 -4.81 -6.49 21.91
C CYS A 171 -4.75 -7.98 21.58
N LYS A 172 -5.63 -8.80 22.18
CA LYS A 172 -5.76 -10.23 21.83
C LYS A 172 -6.24 -10.41 20.40
N SER A 173 -7.26 -9.66 19.96
CA SER A 173 -7.74 -9.70 18.57
C SER A 173 -6.68 -9.22 17.57
N LEU A 174 -5.86 -8.22 17.91
CA LEU A 174 -4.73 -7.81 17.09
C LEU A 174 -3.73 -8.96 16.94
N ARG A 175 -3.41 -9.66 18.03
CA ARG A 175 -2.52 -10.83 18.00
C ARG A 175 -3.05 -11.93 17.09
N GLU A 176 -4.33 -12.27 17.21
CA GLU A 176 -5.00 -13.27 16.37
C GLU A 176 -5.04 -12.82 14.90
N SER A 177 -5.31 -11.54 14.63
CA SER A 177 -5.29 -11.01 13.27
C SER A 177 -3.90 -11.04 12.63
N MET A 178 -2.81 -11.04 13.43
CA MET A 178 -1.47 -11.27 12.89
C MET A 178 -1.32 -12.71 12.37
N ASP A 179 -1.96 -13.71 13.00
CA ASP A 179 -1.99 -15.10 12.52
C ASP A 179 -2.60 -15.20 11.13
N ASP A 180 -3.75 -14.56 10.91
CA ASP A 180 -4.43 -14.61 9.63
C ASP A 180 -3.68 -13.79 8.56
N SER A 181 -3.23 -12.59 8.91
CA SER A 181 -2.65 -11.66 7.94
C SER A 181 -1.24 -12.02 7.48
N GLU A 182 -0.47 -12.78 8.27
CA GLU A 182 0.91 -13.18 7.90
C GLU A 182 0.95 -13.89 6.55
N LYS A 183 0.08 -14.90 6.38
CA LYS A 183 -0.01 -15.68 5.16
C LYS A 183 -0.54 -14.83 4.00
N ASP A 184 -1.63 -14.09 4.24
CA ASP A 184 -2.28 -13.30 3.20
C ASP A 184 -1.34 -12.22 2.65
N VAL A 185 -0.63 -11.51 3.51
CA VAL A 185 0.36 -10.50 3.11
C VAL A 185 1.50 -11.14 2.33
N ALA A 186 2.06 -12.25 2.83
CA ALA A 186 3.15 -12.94 2.14
C ALA A 186 2.72 -13.45 0.76
N ASP A 187 1.50 -13.97 0.62
CA ASP A 187 0.97 -14.50 -0.64
C ASP A 187 0.66 -13.36 -1.62
N ILE A 188 0.04 -12.26 -1.19
CA ILE A 188 -0.17 -11.06 -2.01
C ILE A 188 1.18 -10.52 -2.53
N MET A 189 2.22 -10.51 -1.70
CA MET A 189 3.56 -10.07 -2.13
C MET A 189 4.20 -11.04 -3.11
N LYS A 190 4.03 -12.36 -2.94
CA LYS A 190 4.55 -13.36 -3.89
C LYS A 190 3.86 -13.27 -5.25
N ASP A 191 2.57 -12.98 -5.24
CA ASP A 191 1.75 -12.84 -6.45
C ASP A 191 1.94 -11.48 -7.14
N LEU A 192 2.66 -10.55 -6.50
CA LEU A 192 2.97 -9.26 -7.09
C LEU A 192 3.79 -9.45 -8.37
N LYS A 193 3.16 -9.13 -9.50
CA LYS A 193 3.76 -9.16 -10.83
C LYS A 193 4.45 -7.84 -11.12
N VAL A 194 5.77 -7.86 -11.15
CA VAL A 194 6.60 -6.78 -11.67
C VAL A 194 6.96 -7.13 -13.12
N PRO A 195 6.97 -6.17 -14.07
CA PRO A 195 7.39 -6.45 -15.44
C PRO A 195 8.85 -6.91 -15.46
N ASP A 196 9.12 -7.99 -16.20
CA ASP A 196 10.49 -8.45 -16.45
C ASP A 196 11.03 -7.78 -17.73
N PHE A 197 11.94 -6.82 -17.56
CA PHE A 197 12.64 -6.15 -18.67
C PHE A 197 14.01 -6.79 -18.97
N THR A 198 14.40 -7.84 -18.23
CA THR A 198 15.68 -8.53 -18.41
C THR A 198 15.56 -9.71 -19.38
N ALA A 199 14.36 -10.25 -19.56
CA ALA A 199 14.05 -11.18 -20.62
C ALA A 199 14.25 -10.50 -21.99
N LYS A 200 15.21 -10.99 -22.79
CA LYS A 200 15.33 -10.61 -24.21
C LYS A 200 13.97 -10.82 -24.85
N ALA A 201 13.43 -9.79 -25.50
CA ALA A 201 12.16 -9.88 -26.21
C ALA A 201 12.15 -11.14 -27.08
N GLU A 202 11.16 -12.03 -26.86
CA GLU A 202 10.96 -13.17 -27.76
C GLU A 202 10.77 -12.62 -29.18
N PRO A 203 11.43 -13.20 -30.18
CA PRO A 203 11.27 -12.75 -31.56
C PRO A 203 9.80 -12.85 -31.93
N VAL A 204 9.20 -11.72 -32.32
CA VAL A 204 7.83 -11.65 -32.82
C VAL A 204 7.68 -12.69 -33.93
N PRO A 205 6.76 -13.67 -33.81
CA PRO A 205 6.48 -14.61 -34.89
C PRO A 205 6.09 -13.80 -36.11
N LYS A 206 6.83 -13.97 -37.21
CA LYS A 206 6.43 -13.38 -38.49
C LYS A 206 5.04 -13.94 -38.81
N ALA A 207 4.07 -13.05 -38.97
CA ALA A 207 2.75 -13.42 -39.47
C ALA A 207 2.95 -14.16 -40.81
N GLN A 208 2.42 -15.38 -40.89
CA GLN A 208 2.34 -16.17 -42.12
C GLN A 208 1.20 -15.67 -43.00
#